data_AF-A0A1C5LS37-F1
#
_entry.id   AF-A0A1C5LS37-F1
#
_cell.length_a   1.000
_cell.length_b   1.000
_cell.length_c   1.000
_cell.angle_alpha   90.00
_cell.angle_beta   90.00
_cell.angle_gamma   90.00
#
_symmetry.space_group_name_H-M   'P 1'
#
loop_
_entity.id
_entity.type
_entity.pdbx_description
1 polymer ?
#
loop_
_entity_poly.entity_id
_entity_poly.type
_entity_poly.pdbx_seq_one_letter_code
_entity_poly.pdbx_strand_id
1 'polypeptide(L)'
;MDELFENYLSRPNVRQPILTQYCDGRKVECQSRGWMTQWGSKALGDRGYSAIEILRYFYGNDMYINVAEEISGVPASWPGYDLDIGASGSKVLQIQEQLNAISQAYPALPRVNEDGIYGPLTKASVRKFQNIFGLPETGIVDYSTWYKIQEIYVGVTRIAELQ
;
A
#
# COMPACT_ATOMS: atom_id res chain seq x y z
N MET A 1 -7.35 -9.38 6.76
CA MET A 1 -6.61 -8.70 5.70
C MET A 1 -7.06 -7.26 5.74
N ASP A 2 -6.34 -6.41 6.47
CA ASP A 2 -6.51 -4.97 6.35
C ASP A 2 -5.74 -4.55 5.09
N GLU A 3 -6.46 -4.43 3.98
CA GLU A 3 -5.89 -3.95 2.73
C GLU A 3 -5.76 -2.42 2.84
N LEU A 4 -4.53 -1.93 2.88
CA LEU A 4 -4.25 -0.51 2.75
C LEU A 4 -4.62 -0.10 1.31
N PHE A 5 -5.72 0.64 1.16
CA PHE A 5 -6.21 1.09 -0.15
C PHE A 5 -5.43 2.32 -0.63
N GLU A 6 -4.28 2.10 -1.25
CA GLU A 6 -3.48 3.18 -1.86
C GLU A 6 -3.92 3.53 -3.27
N ASN A 7 -4.66 2.61 -3.88
CA ASN A 7 -5.13 2.72 -5.25
C ASN A 7 -6.41 3.54 -5.31
N TYR A 8 -6.43 4.53 -6.21
CA TYR A 8 -7.60 5.34 -6.48
C TYR A 8 -7.78 5.56 -7.98
N LEU A 9 -9.00 5.85 -8.39
CA LEU A 9 -9.32 6.15 -9.79
C LEU A 9 -9.16 7.65 -10.05
N SER A 10 -8.55 7.98 -11.19
CA SER A 10 -8.39 9.38 -11.63
C SER A 10 -8.51 9.53 -13.15
N ARG A 11 -8.64 10.77 -13.61
CA ARG A 11 -8.68 11.14 -15.04
C ARG A 11 -7.48 11.99 -15.41
N PRO A 12 -7.09 12.07 -16.70
CA PRO A 12 -5.95 12.84 -17.14
C PRO A 12 -6.10 14.29 -16.69
N ASN A 13 -5.08 14.83 -16.04
CA ASN A 13 -5.04 16.20 -15.52
C ASN A 13 -6.01 16.51 -14.36
N VAL A 14 -6.65 15.50 -13.75
CA VAL A 14 -7.48 15.66 -12.54
C VAL A 14 -6.75 15.02 -11.36
N ARG A 15 -6.23 15.85 -10.46
CA ARG A 15 -5.46 15.39 -9.27
C ARG A 15 -6.33 14.74 -8.18
N GLN A 16 -7.63 15.01 -8.17
CA GLN A 16 -8.52 14.48 -7.14
C GLN A 16 -9.03 13.08 -7.50
N PRO A 17 -9.07 12.14 -6.54
CA PRO A 17 -9.71 10.86 -6.73
C PRO A 17 -11.17 10.98 -7.17
N ILE A 18 -11.59 10.13 -8.11
CA ILE A 18 -12.99 10.03 -8.52
C ILE A 18 -13.76 9.30 -7.44
N LEU A 19 -14.83 9.92 -6.95
CA LEU A 19 -15.79 9.25 -6.10
C LEU A 19 -16.56 8.20 -6.92
N THR A 20 -16.23 6.93 -6.71
CA THR A 20 -17.00 5.81 -7.26
C THR A 20 -18.11 5.43 -6.28
N GLN A 21 -19.35 5.81 -6.60
CA GLN A 21 -20.50 5.39 -5.82
C GLN A 21 -21.03 4.05 -6.34
N TYR A 22 -21.38 3.16 -5.42
CA TYR A 22 -22.05 1.91 -5.71
C TYR A 22 -23.56 2.08 -5.51
N CYS A 23 -24.36 1.41 -6.33
CA CYS A 23 -25.81 1.39 -6.18
C CYS A 23 -26.34 -0.02 -6.48
N ASP A 24 -27.23 -0.54 -5.63
CA ASP A 24 -27.86 -1.86 -5.80
C ASP A 24 -28.64 -1.92 -7.13
N GLY A 25 -29.44 -0.90 -7.45
CA GLY A 25 -30.21 -0.85 -8.70
C GLY A 25 -31.44 -1.76 -8.74
N ARG A 26 -31.77 -2.48 -7.65
CA ARG A 26 -33.05 -3.21 -7.49
C ARG A 26 -34.07 -2.50 -6.61
N LYS A 27 -33.64 -1.85 -5.52
CA LYS A 27 -34.52 -1.08 -4.61
C LYS A 27 -34.39 0.44 -4.75
N VAL A 28 -33.33 0.92 -5.39
CA VAL A 28 -33.02 2.35 -5.58
C VAL A 28 -32.68 2.57 -7.04
N GLU A 29 -33.36 3.50 -7.72
CA GLU A 29 -32.96 3.96 -9.05
C GLU A 29 -31.63 4.70 -8.92
N CYS A 30 -30.58 4.15 -9.54
CA CYS A 30 -29.29 4.81 -9.58
C CYS A 30 -29.45 6.06 -10.46
N GLN A 31 -29.18 7.24 -9.91
CA GLN A 31 -29.27 8.49 -10.66
C GLN A 31 -28.48 8.37 -11.97
N SER A 32 -28.95 9.04 -13.03
CA SER A 32 -28.49 8.95 -14.43
C SER A 32 -27.02 9.38 -14.70
N ARG A 33 -26.15 9.37 -13.69
CA ARG A 33 -24.78 9.87 -13.71
C ARG A 33 -23.72 8.81 -14.02
N GLY A 34 -24.09 7.61 -14.49
CA GLY A 34 -23.14 6.58 -14.92
C GLY A 34 -22.41 5.86 -13.78
N TRP A 35 -23.04 5.70 -12.62
CA TRP A 35 -22.44 4.98 -11.48
C TRP A 35 -22.39 3.46 -11.72
N MET A 36 -21.40 2.81 -11.10
CA MET A 36 -21.30 1.35 -11.12
C MET A 36 -22.46 0.72 -10.34
N THR A 37 -23.24 -0.11 -11.03
CA THR A 37 -24.36 -0.83 -10.43
C THR A 37 -23.92 -2.22 -9.99
N GLN A 38 -24.45 -2.70 -8.85
CA GLN A 38 -24.08 -4.01 -8.30
C GLN A 38 -24.34 -5.15 -9.30
N TRP A 39 -25.53 -5.17 -9.91
CA TRP A 39 -25.88 -6.22 -10.86
C TRP A 39 -25.21 -6.03 -12.22
N GLY A 40 -24.94 -4.79 -12.63
CA GLY A 40 -24.22 -4.52 -13.86
C GLY A 40 -22.76 -4.96 -13.77
N SER A 41 -22.06 -4.63 -12.69
CA SER A 41 -20.68 -5.08 -12.46
C SER A 41 -20.59 -6.60 -12.29
N LYS A 42 -21.52 -7.20 -11.54
CA LYS A 42 -21.61 -8.68 -11.44
C LYS A 42 -21.82 -9.32 -12.81
N ALA A 43 -22.76 -8.83 -13.61
CA ALA A 43 -23.06 -9.42 -14.92
C ALA A 43 -21.90 -9.26 -15.93
N LEU A 44 -21.08 -8.22 -15.81
CA LEU A 44 -19.85 -8.07 -16.59
C LEU A 44 -18.76 -9.03 -16.08
N GLY A 45 -18.61 -9.18 -14.77
CA GLY A 45 -17.72 -10.19 -14.18
C GLY A 45 -18.08 -11.62 -14.58
N ASP A 46 -19.38 -11.96 -14.56
CA ASP A 46 -19.90 -13.26 -15.02
C ASP A 46 -19.61 -13.50 -16.53
N ARG A 47 -19.44 -12.43 -17.31
CA ARG A 47 -19.05 -12.46 -18.73
C ARG A 47 -17.54 -12.48 -18.96
N GLY A 48 -16.74 -12.52 -17.89
CA GLY A 48 -15.27 -12.59 -17.96
C GLY A 48 -14.56 -11.25 -18.04
N TYR A 49 -15.25 -10.13 -17.83
CA TYR A 49 -14.60 -8.81 -17.80
C TYR A 49 -13.73 -8.71 -16.54
N SER A 50 -12.51 -8.20 -16.70
CA SER A 50 -11.62 -7.86 -15.60
C SER A 50 -12.11 -6.64 -14.82
N ALA A 51 -11.62 -6.47 -13.60
CA ALA A 51 -11.98 -5.33 -12.75
C ALA A 51 -11.76 -3.98 -13.46
N ILE A 52 -10.66 -3.83 -14.21
CA ILE A 52 -10.38 -2.58 -14.94
C ILE A 52 -11.34 -2.36 -16.11
N GLU A 53 -11.76 -3.41 -16.82
CA GLU A 53 -12.72 -3.30 -17.91
C GLU A 53 -14.11 -2.94 -17.40
N ILE A 54 -14.52 -3.51 -16.26
CA ILE A 54 -15.77 -3.15 -15.57
C ILE A 54 -15.74 -1.68 -15.17
N LEU A 55 -14.64 -1.23 -14.54
CA LEU A 55 -14.49 0.17 -14.14
C LEU A 55 -14.56 1.12 -15.35
N ARG A 56 -13.89 0.79 -16.45
CA ARG A 56 -13.95 1.58 -17.70
C ARG A 56 -15.34 1.60 -18.34
N TYR A 57 -16.09 0.50 -18.24
CA TYR A 57 -17.47 0.44 -18.72
C TYR A 57 -18.37 1.48 -18.04
N PHE A 58 -18.21 1.69 -16.72
CA PHE A 58 -19.03 2.64 -15.97
C PHE A 58 -18.48 4.07 -16.00
N TYR A 59 -17.17 4.25 -15.89
CA TYR A 59 -16.58 5.56 -15.63
C TYR A 59 -15.81 6.16 -16.83
N GLY A 60 -15.71 5.44 -17.95
CA GLY A 60 -15.03 5.87 -19.18
C GLY A 60 -13.64 5.24 -19.36
N ASN A 61 -13.19 5.20 -20.62
CA ASN A 61 -11.89 4.63 -21.00
C ASN A 61 -10.69 5.55 -20.68
N ASP A 62 -10.94 6.82 -20.38
CA ASP A 62 -9.93 7.82 -20.01
C ASP A 62 -9.43 7.65 -18.56
N MET A 63 -10.08 6.79 -17.76
CA MET A 63 -9.73 6.55 -16.37
C MET A 63 -8.57 5.56 -16.20
N TYR A 64 -7.72 5.83 -15.21
CA TYR A 64 -6.62 4.95 -14.80
C TYR A 64 -6.57 4.81 -13.26
N ILE A 65 -5.97 3.70 -12.82
CA ILE A 65 -5.68 3.43 -11.41
C ILE A 65 -4.36 4.13 -11.09
N ASN A 66 -4.39 5.04 -10.13
CA ASN A 66 -3.23 5.71 -9.57
C ASN A 66 -2.97 5.18 -8.16
N VAL A 67 -1.74 5.37 -7.70
CA VAL A 67 -1.33 5.16 -6.31
C VAL A 67 -1.17 6.53 -5.66
N ALA A 68 -1.64 6.71 -4.42
CA ALA A 68 -1.43 7.95 -3.69
C ALA A 68 0.06 8.18 -3.44
N GLU A 69 0.57 9.38 -3.78
CA GLU A 69 1.96 9.75 -3.50
C GLU A 69 2.22 9.87 -1.99
N GLU A 70 1.18 10.20 -1.21
CA GLU A 70 1.22 10.37 0.23
C GLU A 70 -0.12 9.92 0.85
N ILE A 71 -0.04 9.10 1.89
CA ILE A 71 -1.21 8.66 2.66
C ILE A 71 -1.11 9.31 4.04
N SER A 72 -2.13 10.05 4.46
CA SER A 72 -2.15 10.69 5.77
C SER A 72 -1.91 9.66 6.88
N GLY A 73 -0.81 9.80 7.61
CA GLY A 73 -0.39 8.87 8.66
C GLY A 73 0.61 7.79 8.23
N VAL A 74 0.98 7.70 6.95
CA VAL A 74 2.12 6.89 6.46
C VAL A 74 3.25 7.84 6.04
N PRO A 75 4.42 7.80 6.70
CA PRO A 75 5.46 8.82 6.53
C PRO A 75 6.03 8.95 5.11
N ALA A 76 6.02 7.89 4.30
CA ALA A 76 6.39 7.98 2.88
C ALA A 76 5.90 6.79 2.04
N SER A 77 5.67 7.04 0.75
CA SER A 77 5.32 6.04 -0.26
C SER A 77 6.52 5.18 -0.69
N TRP A 78 6.19 3.97 -1.15
CA TRP A 78 7.15 3.02 -1.72
C TRP A 78 7.83 3.64 -2.96
N PRO A 79 9.17 3.52 -3.12
CA PRO A 79 9.91 4.28 -4.14
C PRO A 79 9.74 3.77 -5.59
N GLY A 80 8.85 2.81 -5.84
CA GLY A 80 8.64 2.23 -7.17
C GLY A 80 9.64 1.13 -7.55
N TYR A 81 10.52 0.72 -6.63
CA TYR A 81 11.47 -0.37 -6.80
C TYR A 81 11.78 -1.06 -5.47
N ASP A 82 12.18 -2.33 -5.54
CA ASP A 82 12.51 -3.14 -4.37
C ASP A 82 13.86 -2.73 -3.76
N LEU A 83 13.95 -2.71 -2.43
CA LEU A 83 15.24 -2.54 -1.74
C LEU A 83 15.83 -3.91 -1.39
N ASP A 84 16.99 -4.21 -1.97
CA ASP A 84 17.81 -5.39 -1.67
C ASP A 84 19.29 -4.99 -1.59
N ILE A 85 20.17 -5.96 -1.32
CA ILE A 85 21.62 -5.80 -1.24
C ILE A 85 22.15 -4.94 -2.38
N GLY A 86 22.86 -3.87 -2.01
CA GLY A 86 23.44 -2.91 -2.94
C GLY A 86 22.58 -1.66 -3.16
N ALA A 87 21.30 -1.66 -2.77
CA ALA A 87 20.50 -0.45 -2.72
C ALA A 87 21.08 0.53 -1.68
N SER A 88 20.96 1.83 -1.95
CA SER A 88 21.40 2.87 -1.03
C SER A 88 20.59 4.16 -1.19
N GLY A 89 20.72 5.07 -0.22
CA GLY A 89 20.08 6.38 -0.22
C GLY A 89 18.98 6.53 0.83
N SER A 90 18.23 7.63 0.73
CA SER A 90 17.27 8.06 1.74
C SER A 90 16.17 7.03 2.04
N LYS A 91 15.76 6.24 1.05
CA LYS A 91 14.73 5.21 1.21
C LYS A 91 15.23 3.99 2.01
N VAL A 92 16.51 3.66 1.87
CA VAL A 92 17.14 2.62 2.70
C VAL A 92 17.32 3.12 4.12
N LEU A 93 17.82 4.36 4.28
CA LEU A 93 17.98 5.00 5.58
C LEU A 93 16.65 5.03 6.34
N GLN A 94 15.57 5.43 5.66
CA GLN A 94 14.23 5.47 6.22
C GLN A 94 13.79 4.11 6.78
N ILE A 95 13.96 3.02 6.01
CA ILE A 95 13.59 1.69 6.49
C ILE A 95 14.49 1.25 7.65
N GLN A 96 15.77 1.61 7.65
CA GLN A 96 16.67 1.29 8.76
C GLN A 96 16.23 1.97 10.07
N GLU A 97 15.93 3.27 10.01
CA GLU A 97 15.39 4.04 11.15
C GLU A 97 14.09 3.43 11.68
N GLN A 98 13.19 3.05 10.77
CA GLN A 98 11.90 2.46 11.12
C GLN A 98 12.05 1.07 11.73
N LEU A 99 12.90 0.20 11.17
CA LEU A 99 13.20 -1.11 11.76
C LEU A 99 13.80 -0.97 13.16
N ASN A 100 14.68 0.01 13.37
CA ASN A 100 15.27 0.27 14.69
C ASN A 100 14.25 0.81 15.69
N ALA A 101 13.32 1.67 15.28
CA ALA A 101 12.20 2.08 16.13
C ALA A 101 11.30 0.89 16.50
N ILE A 102 10.93 0.06 15.52
CA ILE A 102 10.14 -1.15 15.73
C ILE A 102 10.84 -2.13 16.69
N SER A 103 12.17 -2.24 16.61
CA SER A 103 12.96 -3.13 17.49
C SER A 103 12.80 -2.80 18.99
N GLN A 104 12.37 -1.58 19.34
CA GLN A 104 12.12 -1.20 20.73
C GLN A 104 10.91 -1.94 21.32
N ALA A 105 9.85 -2.14 20.52
CA ALA A 105 8.66 -2.90 20.92
C ALA A 105 8.79 -4.40 20.58
N TYR A 106 9.65 -4.76 19.61
CA TYR A 106 9.89 -6.13 19.18
C TYR A 106 11.37 -6.51 19.33
N PRO A 107 11.84 -6.90 20.54
CA PRO A 107 13.25 -7.19 20.81
C PRO A 107 13.86 -8.34 19.98
N ALA A 108 13.02 -9.20 19.39
CA ALA A 108 13.43 -10.26 18.49
C ALA A 108 13.85 -9.75 17.09
N LEU A 109 13.56 -8.49 16.76
CA LEU A 109 13.98 -7.84 15.52
C LEU A 109 15.40 -7.27 15.68
N PRO A 110 16.40 -7.76 14.91
CA PRO A 110 17.76 -7.25 15.00
C PRO A 110 17.84 -5.78 14.58
N ARG A 111 18.60 -5.00 15.34
CA ARG A 111 18.95 -3.63 14.96
C ARG A 111 19.89 -3.61 13.77
N VAL A 112 19.80 -2.53 13.00
CA VAL A 112 20.60 -2.27 11.79
C VAL A 112 21.36 -0.96 11.94
N ASN A 113 22.38 -0.76 11.11
CA ASN A 113 23.02 0.55 10.98
C ASN A 113 22.11 1.47 10.17
N GLU A 114 21.97 2.72 10.59
CA GLU A 114 21.24 3.78 9.87
C GLU A 114 22.23 4.53 8.96
N ASP A 115 22.84 3.79 8.02
CA ASP A 115 23.87 4.31 7.12
C ASP A 115 23.36 4.56 5.70
N GLY A 116 22.09 4.26 5.43
CA GLY A 116 21.50 4.36 4.11
C GLY A 116 22.04 3.33 3.12
N ILE A 117 22.68 2.25 3.58
CA ILE A 117 23.22 1.18 2.73
C ILE A 117 22.54 -0.15 3.05
N TYR A 118 21.94 -0.76 2.03
CA TYR A 118 21.25 -2.02 2.20
C TYR A 118 22.27 -3.16 2.19
N GLY A 119 22.82 -3.47 3.36
CA GLY A 119 23.80 -4.53 3.57
C GLY A 119 23.20 -5.85 4.06
N PRO A 120 24.05 -6.87 4.31
CA PRO A 120 23.62 -8.16 4.86
C PRO A 120 22.87 -8.06 6.20
N LEU A 121 23.23 -7.08 7.04
CA LEU A 121 22.54 -6.82 8.31
C LEU A 121 21.10 -6.34 8.07
N THR A 122 20.92 -5.38 7.15
CA THR A 122 19.59 -4.89 6.76
C THR A 122 18.74 -6.02 6.19
N LYS A 123 19.30 -6.84 5.29
CA LYS A 123 18.62 -8.02 4.73
C LYS A 123 18.17 -9.02 5.80
N ALA A 124 19.03 -9.30 6.77
CA ALA A 124 18.72 -10.21 7.87
C ALA A 124 17.60 -9.65 8.78
N SER A 125 17.65 -8.35 9.09
CA SER A 125 16.60 -7.69 9.87
C SER A 125 15.27 -7.67 9.14
N VAL A 126 15.25 -7.33 7.85
CA VAL A 126 14.04 -7.36 7.02
C VAL A 126 13.46 -8.77 6.91
N ARG A 127 14.30 -9.80 6.73
CA ARG A 127 13.84 -11.19 6.74
C ARG A 127 13.19 -11.55 8.08
N LYS A 128 13.77 -11.10 9.19
CA LYS A 128 13.20 -11.35 10.53
C LYS A 128 11.90 -10.58 10.75
N PHE A 129 11.81 -9.35 10.26
CA PHE A 129 10.56 -8.57 10.24
C PHE A 129 9.46 -9.32 9.48
N GLN A 130 9.77 -9.79 8.27
CA GLN A 130 8.83 -10.55 7.44
C GLN A 130 8.32 -11.80 8.16
N ASN A 131 9.23 -12.56 8.79
CA ASN A 131 8.87 -13.71 9.63
C ASN A 131 7.91 -13.34 10.76
N ILE A 132 8.18 -12.25 11.51
CA ILE A 132 7.35 -11.81 12.64
C ILE A 132 5.94 -11.43 12.19
N PHE A 133 5.81 -10.77 11.03
CA PHE A 133 4.53 -10.22 10.55
C PHE A 133 3.86 -11.05 9.45
N GLY A 134 4.29 -12.30 9.24
CA GLY A 134 3.63 -13.24 8.34
C GLY A 134 3.78 -12.93 6.85
N LEU A 135 4.88 -12.26 6.47
CA LEU A 135 5.25 -12.00 5.08
C LEU A 135 6.24 -13.06 4.56
N PRO A 136 6.37 -13.23 3.23
CA PRO A 136 7.44 -14.06 2.66
C PRO A 136 8.84 -13.59 3.10
N GLU A 137 9.66 -14.50 3.61
CA GLU A 137 10.98 -14.25 4.22
C GLU A 137 12.11 -14.01 3.19
N THR A 138 11.87 -13.16 2.20
CA THR A 138 12.82 -12.87 1.11
C THR A 138 14.05 -12.09 1.61
N GLY A 139 13.84 -11.23 2.62
CA GLY A 139 14.79 -10.19 3.02
C GLY A 139 14.86 -9.04 2.01
N ILE A 140 13.87 -8.91 1.15
CA ILE A 140 13.74 -7.83 0.16
C ILE A 140 12.59 -6.92 0.62
N VAL A 141 12.79 -5.61 0.59
CA VAL A 141 11.72 -4.66 0.86
C VAL A 141 10.99 -4.38 -0.45
N ASP A 142 10.02 -5.23 -0.76
CA ASP A 142 9.05 -5.03 -1.82
C ASP A 142 7.91 -4.11 -1.35
N TYR A 143 6.94 -3.86 -2.23
CA TYR A 143 5.75 -3.04 -1.93
C TYR A 143 5.04 -3.49 -0.65
N SER A 144 4.81 -4.80 -0.49
CA SER A 144 4.12 -5.35 0.68
C SER A 144 4.92 -5.13 1.96
N THR A 145 6.22 -5.40 1.92
CA THR A 145 7.12 -5.25 3.07
C THR A 145 7.27 -3.79 3.48
N TRP A 146 7.37 -2.87 2.51
CA TRP A 146 7.46 -1.44 2.76
C TRP A 146 6.28 -0.95 3.62
N TYR A 147 5.06 -1.19 3.16
CA TYR A 147 3.87 -0.69 3.86
C TYR A 147 3.62 -1.39 5.18
N LYS A 148 3.98 -2.67 5.30
CA LYS A 148 3.91 -3.34 6.59
C LYS A 148 4.88 -2.71 7.59
N ILE A 149 6.10 -2.34 7.18
CA ILE A 149 7.04 -1.61 8.05
C ILE A 149 6.44 -0.26 8.47
N GLN A 150 5.85 0.50 7.54
CA GLN A 150 5.21 1.78 7.86
C GLN A 150 4.06 1.62 8.87
N GLU A 151 3.16 0.66 8.65
CA GLU A 151 2.02 0.36 9.52
C GLU A 151 2.49 0.07 10.95
N ILE A 152 3.46 -0.83 11.10
CA ILE A 152 3.98 -1.21 12.41
C ILE A 152 4.75 -0.06 13.05
N TYR A 153 5.55 0.68 12.28
CA TYR A 153 6.28 1.86 12.76
C TYR A 153 5.33 2.89 13.38
N VAL A 154 4.27 3.26 12.66
CA VAL A 154 3.25 4.20 13.15
C VAL A 154 2.53 3.64 14.38
N GLY A 155 2.23 2.34 14.40
CA GLY A 155 1.62 1.68 15.54
C GLY A 155 2.48 1.78 16.80
N VAL A 156 3.79 1.52 16.71
CA VAL A 156 4.68 1.54 17.88
C VAL A 156 5.04 2.95 18.34
N THR A 157 5.20 3.91 17.42
CA THR A 157 5.59 5.29 17.79
C THR A 157 4.44 6.07 18.40
N ARG A 158 3.21 5.90 17.91
CA ARG A 158 2.02 6.52 18.53
C ARG A 158 1.76 6.02 19.95
N ILE A 159 2.08 4.76 20.24
CA ILE A 159 1.98 4.22 21.60
C ILE A 159 3.04 4.85 22.50
N ALA A 160 4.25 5.08 21.97
CA ALA A 160 5.33 5.74 22.72
C ALA A 160 5.05 7.22 23.03
N GLU A 161 4.25 7.92 22.21
CA GLU A 161 3.81 9.30 22.47
C GLU A 161 2.78 9.44 23.60
N LEU A 162 2.18 8.33 24.04
CA LEU A 162 1.13 8.30 25.09
C LEU A 162 1.66 7.93 26.48
N GLN A 163 2.97 7.66 26.62
CA GLN A 163 3.62 7.31 27.90
C GLN A 163 4.42 8.48 28.46
#